data_AF-A0A7C9CPS2-F1
#
_entry.id   AF-A0A7C9CPS2-F1
#
_cell.length_a   1.000
_cell.length_b   1.000
_cell.length_c   1.000
_cell.angle_alpha   90.00
_cell.angle_beta   90.00
_cell.angle_gamma   90.00
#
_symmetry.space_group_name_H-M   'P 1'
#
loop_
_entity.id
_entity.type
_entity.pdbx_description
1 polymer ?
#
loop_
_entity_poly.entity_id
_entity_poly.type
_entity_poly.pdbx_seq_one_letter_code
_entity_poly.pdbx_strand_id
1 'polypeptide(L)'
;QCRNINYENLDSFLCNECGYSKYGRFEFNFMAKPSFTFDNMENDEDMKRGLAAIESESENAHRRYQQLLGFKKPLLKIVSSIGENDMDSQQKDSVQQMMVSLPGPSCKINRKIALLGVLYGEKCKAAFDSVSKSVQTLQGLRRVLMNYLHQKHCASTMDHSRFVVSRSPSSCYGCATTFVTQCLEIFQVLSKHSNSKKQLVASGILTELFENNIHQGPKSARAQARAVLCAFSEGDLNAVSQLNNLIQKKVLYCLEHHRSMDIAVATREEMLLLSEVCSSTDEFWESRLRVVFQLLFTSIKAGSSHPAISEHIILPCLRIISQACTPPKPDLLEKETVGKSSQIPSLKDDSSSSAPGSVAATVNGNKSAPEFLERNWDGTQKAQDIQLLSYLEWEKGASYLDFVRRQYKVSLAFKSAGHKSRTQKYDYLALKYGLKWKRRACAKNNLSSFELGSWVSGLILSACSQSIRSEMCMLINLLCAQSPSKRFRLLNLLMAWLPLTLNAAESTVER
;
A
#
# COMPACT_ATOMS: atom_id res chain seq x y z
N GLN A 1 -13.49 47.29 -24.90
CA GLN A 1 -14.29 47.61 -23.69
C GLN A 1 -15.68 47.04 -23.94
N CYS A 2 -16.11 45.98 -23.22
CA CYS A 2 -17.39 45.34 -23.49
C CYS A 2 -18.53 46.28 -23.07
N ARG A 3 -19.53 46.50 -23.93
CA ARG A 3 -20.59 47.51 -23.75
C ARG A 3 -21.76 47.03 -22.89
N ASN A 4 -22.01 45.73 -22.83
CA ASN A 4 -23.14 45.11 -22.13
C ASN A 4 -22.81 44.78 -20.65
N ILE A 5 -22.36 45.78 -19.89
CA ILE A 5 -22.24 45.64 -18.42
C ILE A 5 -23.62 45.92 -17.82
N ASN A 6 -24.11 45.04 -16.94
CA ASN A 6 -25.39 45.25 -16.27
C ASN A 6 -25.23 46.35 -15.20
N TYR A 7 -25.80 47.54 -15.48
CA TYR A 7 -25.81 48.67 -14.56
C TYR A 7 -27.02 48.66 -13.60
N GLU A 8 -28.00 47.80 -13.81
CA GLU A 8 -29.21 47.71 -12.99
C GLU A 8 -29.00 46.83 -11.75
N ASN A 9 -28.26 45.72 -11.88
CA ASN A 9 -27.80 44.90 -10.75
C ASN A 9 -26.33 45.18 -10.44
N LEU A 10 -26.08 46.18 -9.59
CA LEU A 10 -24.73 46.61 -9.18
C LEU A 10 -23.87 45.49 -8.58
N ASP A 11 -24.47 44.49 -7.93
CA ASP A 11 -23.74 43.33 -7.38
C ASP A 11 -23.21 42.38 -8.48
N SER A 12 -23.78 42.45 -9.70
CA SER A 12 -23.45 41.58 -10.83
C SER A 12 -22.39 42.20 -11.75
N PHE A 13 -21.15 42.30 -11.26
CA PHE A 13 -20.01 42.91 -11.97
C PHE A 13 -19.52 42.16 -13.23
N LEU A 14 -20.33 41.30 -13.85
CA LEU A 14 -20.01 40.42 -14.98
C LEU A 14 -20.97 40.64 -16.13
N CYS A 15 -20.46 40.80 -17.35
CA CYS A 15 -21.29 40.71 -18.55
C CYS A 15 -21.74 39.25 -18.78
N ASN A 16 -23.04 39.05 -18.93
CA ASN A 16 -23.69 37.77 -19.21
C ASN A 16 -23.34 37.17 -20.58
N GLU A 17 -23.08 38.01 -21.60
CA GLU A 17 -22.71 37.55 -22.95
C GLU A 17 -21.20 37.30 -23.10
N CYS A 18 -20.38 38.28 -22.70
CA CYS A 18 -18.94 38.29 -22.99
C CYS A 18 -18.07 37.82 -21.81
N GLY A 19 -18.66 37.47 -20.65
CA GLY A 19 -17.96 37.02 -19.44
C GLY A 19 -17.04 38.06 -18.79
N TYR A 20 -16.96 39.27 -19.35
CA TYR A 20 -16.02 40.31 -18.94
C TYR A 20 -16.44 40.95 -17.61
N SER A 21 -15.48 41.09 -16.70
CA SER A 21 -15.57 41.96 -15.53
C SER A 21 -14.37 42.91 -15.51
N LYS A 22 -14.58 44.10 -14.95
CA LYS A 22 -13.51 45.06 -14.63
C LYS A 22 -12.80 44.73 -13.30
N TYR A 23 -13.47 43.99 -12.42
CA TYR A 23 -13.06 43.80 -11.01
C TYR A 23 -12.62 42.36 -10.68
N GLY A 24 -12.91 41.40 -11.56
CA GLY A 24 -12.46 40.00 -11.41
C GLY A 24 -12.07 39.37 -12.74
N ARG A 25 -11.24 38.32 -12.68
CA ARG A 25 -10.86 37.48 -13.82
C ARG A 25 -11.07 36.03 -13.40
N PHE A 26 -11.92 35.31 -14.12
CA PHE A 26 -12.15 33.89 -13.91
C PHE A 26 -11.30 33.08 -14.88
N GLU A 27 -10.51 32.14 -14.36
CA GLU A 27 -9.70 31.22 -15.16
C GLU A 27 -10.09 29.77 -14.84
N PHE A 28 -10.55 29.04 -15.85
CA PHE A 28 -10.99 27.66 -15.72
C PHE A 28 -9.99 26.72 -16.39
N ASN A 29 -9.14 26.08 -15.59
CA ASN A 29 -8.12 25.15 -16.06
C ASN A 29 -8.64 23.71 -16.07
N PHE A 30 -9.11 23.24 -17.23
CA PHE A 30 -9.59 21.86 -17.42
C PHE A 30 -8.45 20.93 -17.83
N MET A 31 -8.17 19.90 -17.03
CA MET A 31 -7.21 18.84 -17.36
C MET A 31 -7.93 17.57 -17.83
N ALA A 32 -8.13 17.45 -19.14
CA ALA A 32 -8.71 16.25 -19.77
C ALA A 32 -7.64 15.31 -20.32
N LYS A 33 -7.87 14.00 -20.25
CA LYS A 33 -7.14 13.01 -21.07
C LYS A 33 -7.78 12.98 -22.47
N PRO A 34 -7.00 12.89 -23.56
CA PRO A 34 -7.58 12.74 -24.90
C PRO A 34 -8.31 11.40 -25.01
N SER A 35 -9.58 11.43 -25.38
CA SER A 35 -10.33 10.25 -25.81
C SER A 35 -10.16 10.02 -27.31
N PHE A 36 -10.23 8.75 -27.72
CA PHE A 36 -10.30 8.32 -29.12
C PHE A 36 -11.64 7.63 -29.40
N THR A 37 -12.67 8.16 -28.75
CA THR A 37 -14.08 7.93 -29.03
C THR A 37 -14.49 8.87 -30.15
N PHE A 38 -15.06 8.34 -31.21
CA PHE A 38 -15.54 9.10 -32.36
C PHE A 38 -17.05 8.97 -32.43
N ASP A 39 -17.72 10.08 -32.73
CA ASP A 39 -19.16 10.12 -32.94
C ASP A 39 -19.54 9.26 -34.16
N ASN A 40 -20.75 8.70 -34.16
CA ASN A 40 -21.21 7.89 -35.29
C ASN A 40 -21.50 8.79 -36.50
N MET A 41 -21.28 8.27 -37.71
CA MET A 41 -21.81 8.88 -38.93
C MET A 41 -23.29 8.53 -39.05
N GLU A 42 -24.14 9.51 -39.35
CA GLU A 42 -25.58 9.30 -39.52
C GLU A 42 -25.98 9.45 -40.99
N ASN A 43 -25.32 10.36 -41.72
CA ASN A 43 -25.67 10.77 -43.08
C ASN A 43 -24.50 10.59 -44.07
N ASP A 44 -24.81 10.54 -45.37
CA ASP A 44 -23.79 10.43 -46.42
C ASP A 44 -22.85 11.65 -46.50
N GLU A 45 -23.26 12.82 -46.00
CA GLU A 45 -22.35 13.96 -45.83
C GLU A 45 -21.37 13.77 -44.66
N ASP A 46 -21.72 13.00 -43.63
CA ASP A 46 -20.81 12.61 -42.55
C ASP A 46 -19.80 11.59 -43.07
N MET A 47 -20.25 10.66 -43.90
CA MET A 47 -19.41 9.70 -44.62
C MET A 47 -18.39 10.41 -45.54
N LYS A 48 -18.82 11.38 -46.35
CA LYS A 48 -17.92 12.20 -47.20
C LYS A 48 -16.90 12.98 -46.37
N ARG A 49 -17.35 13.66 -45.30
CA ARG A 49 -16.45 14.37 -44.37
C ARG A 49 -15.46 13.42 -43.68
N GLY A 50 -15.91 12.23 -43.31
CA GLY A 50 -15.10 11.16 -42.75
C GLY A 50 -14.02 10.64 -43.71
N LEU A 51 -14.35 10.44 -44.98
CA LEU A 51 -13.40 10.04 -46.03
C LEU A 51 -12.31 11.10 -46.23
N ALA A 52 -12.68 12.37 -46.42
CA ALA A 52 -11.72 13.46 -46.56
C ALA A 52 -10.83 13.63 -45.31
N ALA A 53 -11.38 13.41 -44.11
CA ALA A 53 -10.61 13.41 -42.87
C ALA A 53 -9.66 12.20 -42.75
N ILE A 54 -10.02 11.02 -43.26
CA ILE A 54 -9.14 9.84 -43.32
C ILE A 54 -7.98 10.09 -44.28
N GLU A 55 -8.22 10.71 -45.44
CA GLU A 55 -7.17 11.07 -46.41
C GLU A 55 -6.20 12.09 -45.80
N SER A 56 -6.71 13.23 -45.33
CA SER A 56 -5.91 14.30 -44.72
C SER A 56 -5.10 13.81 -43.50
N GLU A 57 -5.71 13.02 -42.61
CA GLU A 57 -4.98 12.51 -41.44
C GLU A 57 -4.03 11.35 -41.79
N SER A 58 -4.20 10.68 -42.93
CA SER A 58 -3.21 9.73 -43.45
C SER A 58 -1.96 10.41 -43.98
N GLU A 59 -2.10 11.55 -44.67
CA GLU A 59 -0.96 12.39 -45.04
C GLU A 59 -0.27 12.96 -43.79
N ASN A 60 -1.05 13.46 -42.82
CA ASN A 60 -0.50 13.98 -41.57
C ASN A 60 0.27 12.89 -40.81
N ALA A 61 -0.27 11.68 -40.71
CA ALA A 61 0.42 10.53 -40.11
C ALA A 61 1.73 10.22 -40.84
N HIS A 62 1.72 10.16 -42.18
CA HIS A 62 2.93 9.90 -42.97
C HIS A 62 3.97 11.01 -42.78
N ARG A 63 3.57 12.28 -42.90
CA ARG A 63 4.44 13.46 -42.75
C ARG A 63 5.11 13.50 -41.37
N ARG A 64 4.35 13.23 -40.31
CA ARG A 64 4.87 13.14 -38.92
C ARG A 64 5.76 11.91 -38.72
N TYR A 65 5.47 10.79 -39.36
CA TYR A 65 6.29 9.57 -39.28
C TYR A 65 7.66 9.77 -39.95
N GLN A 66 7.71 10.46 -41.10
CA GLN A 66 8.98 10.84 -41.73
C GLN A 66 9.80 11.79 -40.84
N GLN A 67 9.15 12.75 -40.16
CA GLN A 67 9.81 13.61 -39.18
C GLN A 67 10.39 12.80 -38.00
N LEU A 68 9.65 11.81 -37.48
CA LEU A 68 10.10 10.91 -36.43
C LEU A 68 11.34 10.09 -36.86
N LEU A 69 11.33 9.53 -38.07
CA LEU A 69 12.48 8.83 -38.66
C LEU A 69 13.69 9.76 -38.84
N GLY A 70 13.46 11.05 -39.13
CA GLY A 70 14.50 12.07 -39.24
C GLY A 70 15.40 12.19 -38.01
N PHE A 71 14.87 12.00 -36.80
CA PHE A 71 15.66 12.04 -35.56
C PHE A 71 16.63 10.86 -35.39
N LYS A 72 16.44 9.74 -36.10
CA LYS A 72 17.27 8.54 -35.95
C LYS A 72 18.75 8.79 -36.24
N LYS A 73 19.08 9.53 -37.31
CA LYS A 73 20.47 9.81 -37.69
C LYS A 73 21.18 10.75 -36.68
N PRO A 74 20.61 11.91 -36.26
CA PRO A 74 21.17 12.73 -35.20
C PRO A 74 21.36 12.00 -33.87
N LEU A 75 20.35 11.21 -33.42
CA LEU A 75 20.44 10.47 -32.16
C LEU A 75 21.59 9.46 -32.18
N LEU A 76 21.73 8.67 -33.25
CA LEU A 76 22.84 7.72 -33.39
C LEU A 76 24.20 8.43 -33.40
N LYS A 77 24.34 9.54 -34.13
CA LYS A 77 25.60 10.32 -34.18
C LYS A 77 26.00 10.91 -32.82
N ILE A 78 25.02 11.31 -32.00
CA ILE A 78 25.30 11.79 -30.64
C ILE A 78 25.70 10.63 -29.75
N VAL A 79 24.94 9.52 -29.75
CA VAL A 79 25.23 8.33 -28.92
C VAL A 79 26.61 7.75 -29.23
N SER A 80 27.00 7.62 -30.51
CA SER A 80 28.33 7.12 -30.87
C SER A 80 29.47 8.02 -30.36
N SER A 81 29.22 9.33 -30.25
CA SER A 81 30.22 10.28 -29.75
C SER A 81 30.31 10.37 -28.22
N ILE A 82 29.46 9.66 -27.46
CA ILE A 82 29.51 9.67 -25.98
C ILE A 82 30.58 8.69 -25.50
N GLY A 83 31.79 9.21 -25.28
CA GLY A 83 32.97 8.47 -24.82
C GLY A 83 34.25 9.05 -25.41
N GLU A 84 34.18 9.55 -26.65
CA GLU A 84 35.27 10.22 -27.35
C GLU A 84 35.48 11.65 -26.81
N ASN A 85 36.70 11.92 -26.32
CA ASN A 85 37.09 13.22 -25.78
C ASN A 85 37.68 14.16 -26.84
N ASP A 86 38.34 13.61 -27.87
CA ASP A 86 38.86 14.40 -28.99
C ASP A 86 37.73 14.92 -29.86
N MET A 87 37.90 16.16 -30.36
CA MET A 87 36.83 16.89 -31.04
C MET A 87 37.33 17.49 -32.34
N ASP A 88 37.10 16.76 -33.44
CA ASP A 88 37.18 17.28 -34.80
C ASP A 88 36.42 18.61 -34.91
N SER A 89 37.04 19.59 -35.55
CA SER A 89 36.51 20.95 -35.67
C SER A 89 35.12 20.98 -36.32
N GLN A 90 34.92 20.22 -37.39
CA GLN A 90 33.63 20.10 -38.10
C GLN A 90 32.50 19.49 -37.24
N GLN A 91 32.84 18.68 -36.23
CA GLN A 91 31.86 18.08 -35.33
C GLN A 91 31.23 19.14 -34.42
N LYS A 92 31.97 20.20 -34.07
CA LYS A 92 31.48 21.30 -33.24
C LYS A 92 30.35 22.05 -33.93
N ASP A 93 30.52 22.49 -35.18
CA ASP A 93 29.56 23.39 -35.84
C ASP A 93 28.17 22.77 -35.99
N SER A 94 28.08 21.50 -36.40
CA SER A 94 26.82 20.76 -36.50
C SER A 94 26.07 20.64 -35.16
N VAL A 95 26.81 20.55 -34.05
CA VAL A 95 26.24 20.53 -32.70
C VAL A 95 25.88 21.94 -32.25
N GLN A 96 26.77 22.91 -32.45
CA GLN A 96 26.63 24.32 -32.08
C GLN A 96 25.36 24.93 -32.71
N GLN A 97 25.12 24.66 -33.99
CA GLN A 97 23.95 25.15 -34.74
C GLN A 97 22.64 24.59 -34.17
N MET A 98 22.66 23.36 -33.63
CA MET A 98 21.51 22.73 -32.96
C MET A 98 21.28 23.25 -31.53
N MET A 99 22.24 23.97 -30.94
CA MET A 99 22.14 24.57 -29.61
C MET A 99 21.58 26.00 -29.61
N VAL A 100 21.58 26.71 -30.75
CA VAL A 100 21.01 28.07 -30.87
C VAL A 100 19.50 28.08 -30.55
N SER A 101 18.83 26.92 -30.65
CA SER A 101 17.38 26.77 -30.39
C SER A 101 17.01 26.29 -28.97
N LEU A 102 17.93 26.33 -28.00
CA LEU A 102 17.72 25.80 -26.63
C LEU A 102 17.96 26.88 -25.55
N PRO A 103 17.13 26.93 -24.47
CA PRO A 103 17.48 27.64 -23.24
C PRO A 103 18.77 27.12 -22.61
N GLY A 104 19.53 28.01 -21.96
CA GLY A 104 20.86 27.69 -21.42
C GLY A 104 20.85 26.67 -20.25
N PRO A 105 21.80 25.72 -20.18
CA PRO A 105 21.82 24.68 -19.16
C PRO A 105 22.39 25.18 -17.81
N SER A 106 21.65 24.97 -16.73
CA SER A 106 22.05 25.31 -15.35
C SER A 106 22.65 24.13 -14.56
N CYS A 107 22.87 22.97 -15.18
CA CYS A 107 23.36 21.76 -14.52
C CYS A 107 24.74 21.30 -15.00
N LYS A 108 25.53 20.73 -14.07
CA LYS A 108 26.89 20.18 -14.28
C LYS A 108 26.90 18.82 -15.02
N ILE A 109 26.13 18.69 -16.09
CA ILE A 109 25.98 17.44 -16.87
C ILE A 109 26.79 17.55 -18.18
N ASN A 110 27.34 16.44 -18.66
CA ASN A 110 28.06 16.40 -19.95
C ASN A 110 27.15 16.91 -21.09
N ARG A 111 27.65 17.88 -21.87
CA ARG A 111 26.93 18.59 -22.93
C ARG A 111 26.35 17.66 -24.02
N LYS A 112 27.02 16.54 -24.33
CA LYS A 112 26.52 15.50 -25.25
C LYS A 112 25.30 14.77 -24.67
N ILE A 113 25.32 14.46 -23.36
CA ILE A 113 24.23 13.79 -22.63
C ILE A 113 23.02 14.73 -22.47
N ALA A 114 23.25 16.01 -22.14
CA ALA A 114 22.17 17.00 -22.04
C ALA A 114 21.43 17.20 -23.38
N LEU A 115 22.17 17.28 -24.49
CA LEU A 115 21.60 17.38 -25.84
C LEU A 115 20.82 16.11 -26.23
N LEU A 116 21.34 14.92 -25.88
CA LEU A 116 20.62 13.66 -26.09
C LEU A 116 19.30 13.62 -25.30
N GLY A 117 19.29 14.12 -24.06
CA GLY A 117 18.10 14.25 -23.21
C GLY A 117 16.99 15.07 -23.87
N VAL A 118 17.30 16.26 -24.40
CA VAL A 118 16.32 17.11 -25.09
C VAL A 118 15.90 16.51 -26.44
N LEU A 119 16.83 15.99 -27.24
CA LEU A 119 16.49 15.41 -28.55
C LEU A 119 15.62 14.16 -28.45
N TYR A 120 15.89 13.28 -27.49
CA TYR A 120 15.12 12.05 -27.31
C TYR A 120 13.88 12.27 -26.43
N GLY A 121 14.07 12.81 -25.23
CA GLY A 121 13.03 12.93 -24.19
C GLY A 121 11.97 14.00 -24.48
N GLU A 122 12.31 15.05 -25.23
CA GLU A 122 11.38 16.12 -25.61
C GLU A 122 11.02 16.04 -27.10
N LYS A 123 11.97 16.26 -28.01
CA LYS A 123 11.68 16.46 -29.44
C LYS A 123 11.22 15.19 -30.15
N CYS A 124 11.96 14.09 -30.00
CA CYS A 124 11.58 12.78 -30.56
C CYS A 124 10.29 12.25 -29.90
N LYS A 125 10.16 12.39 -28.58
CA LYS A 125 8.92 12.06 -27.86
C LYS A 125 7.70 12.83 -28.38
N ALA A 126 7.78 14.16 -28.50
CA ALA A 126 6.68 14.98 -29.02
C ALA A 126 6.31 14.60 -30.47
N ALA A 127 7.30 14.26 -31.31
CA ALA A 127 7.04 13.72 -32.64
C ALA A 127 6.33 12.35 -32.59
N PHE A 128 6.75 11.45 -31.70
CA PHE A 128 6.10 10.15 -31.49
C PHE A 128 4.67 10.26 -30.96
N ASP A 129 4.42 11.13 -29.99
CA ASP A 129 3.09 11.42 -29.44
C ASP A 129 2.18 12.01 -30.53
N SER A 130 2.74 12.88 -31.39
CA SER A 130 2.05 13.49 -32.54
C SER A 130 1.72 12.49 -33.66
N VAL A 131 2.62 11.53 -33.95
CA VAL A 131 2.34 10.39 -34.85
C VAL A 131 1.25 9.49 -34.26
N SER A 132 1.38 9.15 -32.97
CA SER A 132 0.46 8.26 -32.27
C SER A 132 -0.96 8.80 -32.29
N LYS A 133 -1.12 10.11 -32.02
CA LYS A 133 -2.42 10.80 -32.13
C LYS A 133 -3.01 10.68 -33.53
N SER A 134 -2.24 10.90 -34.60
CA SER A 134 -2.75 10.76 -35.98
C SER A 134 -3.17 9.34 -36.32
N VAL A 135 -2.36 8.34 -35.96
CA VAL A 135 -2.68 6.93 -36.20
C VAL A 135 -3.93 6.51 -35.42
N GLN A 136 -4.08 6.95 -34.18
CA GLN A 136 -5.27 6.68 -33.35
C GLN A 136 -6.53 7.35 -33.92
N THR A 137 -6.44 8.60 -34.39
CA THR A 137 -7.54 9.29 -35.08
C THR A 137 -7.95 8.58 -36.36
N LEU A 138 -6.98 8.24 -37.21
CA LEU A 138 -7.22 7.53 -38.47
C LEU A 138 -7.82 6.12 -38.25
N GLN A 139 -7.42 5.41 -37.20
CA GLN A 139 -8.05 4.14 -36.81
C GLN A 139 -9.49 4.32 -36.30
N GLY A 140 -9.76 5.41 -35.57
CA GLY A 140 -11.10 5.76 -35.08
C GLY A 140 -12.07 6.10 -36.22
N LEU A 141 -11.69 7.03 -37.10
CA LEU A 141 -12.47 7.42 -38.28
C LEU A 141 -12.77 6.21 -39.19
N ARG A 142 -11.76 5.37 -39.47
CA ARG A 142 -11.95 4.14 -40.26
C ARG A 142 -12.92 3.17 -39.60
N ARG A 143 -12.91 3.05 -38.25
CA ARG A 143 -13.88 2.20 -37.53
C ARG A 143 -15.30 2.71 -37.67
N VAL A 144 -15.54 4.01 -37.50
CA VAL A 144 -16.88 4.59 -37.66
C VAL A 144 -17.37 4.45 -39.11
N LEU A 145 -16.50 4.72 -40.09
CA LEU A 145 -16.83 4.54 -41.52
C LEU A 145 -17.22 3.08 -41.84
N MET A 146 -16.46 2.10 -41.35
CA MET A 146 -16.80 0.68 -41.53
C MET A 146 -18.12 0.31 -40.85
N ASN A 147 -18.38 0.82 -39.63
CA ASN A 147 -19.66 0.61 -38.95
C ASN A 147 -20.83 1.20 -39.74
N TYR A 148 -20.69 2.43 -40.26
CA TYR A 148 -21.73 3.11 -41.05
C TYR A 148 -22.02 2.37 -42.36
N LEU A 149 -20.99 2.01 -43.12
CA LEU A 149 -21.15 1.23 -44.34
C LEU A 149 -21.79 -0.13 -44.07
N HIS A 150 -21.38 -0.83 -43.02
CA HIS A 150 -21.99 -2.10 -42.62
C HIS A 150 -23.45 -1.95 -42.19
N GLN A 151 -23.81 -0.87 -41.49
CA GLN A 151 -25.20 -0.56 -41.14
C GLN A 151 -26.03 -0.23 -42.38
N LYS A 152 -25.49 0.55 -43.32
CA LYS A 152 -26.12 0.89 -44.60
C LYS A 152 -26.33 -0.34 -45.50
N HIS A 153 -25.43 -1.31 -45.46
CA HIS A 153 -25.60 -2.58 -46.17
C HIS A 153 -26.60 -3.53 -45.47
N CYS A 154 -26.49 -3.74 -44.15
CA CYS A 154 -27.43 -4.58 -43.40
C CYS A 154 -28.84 -4.00 -43.28
N ALA A 155 -29.05 -2.71 -43.55
CA ALA A 155 -30.39 -2.15 -43.72
C ALA A 155 -31.20 -2.82 -44.86
N SER A 156 -30.55 -3.56 -45.77
CA SER A 156 -31.21 -4.38 -46.80
C SER A 156 -31.43 -5.85 -46.41
N THR A 157 -30.84 -6.34 -45.31
CA THR A 157 -30.95 -7.73 -44.85
C THR A 157 -31.17 -7.82 -43.34
N MET A 158 -32.40 -8.15 -42.95
CA MET A 158 -32.88 -8.21 -41.55
C MET A 158 -32.22 -9.33 -40.72
N ASP A 159 -31.02 -9.08 -40.18
CA ASP A 159 -30.47 -9.89 -39.08
C ASP A 159 -29.72 -9.01 -38.05
N HIS A 160 -30.38 -8.74 -36.92
CA HIS A 160 -29.85 -7.92 -35.82
C HIS A 160 -28.97 -8.72 -34.85
N SER A 161 -28.06 -9.56 -35.37
CA SER A 161 -26.96 -10.10 -34.57
C SER A 161 -26.09 -8.95 -34.03
N ARG A 162 -25.91 -8.89 -32.71
CA ARG A 162 -25.01 -7.93 -32.04
C ARG A 162 -23.56 -8.39 -32.18
N PHE A 163 -23.05 -8.40 -33.41
CA PHE A 163 -21.68 -8.78 -33.69
C PHE A 163 -20.70 -7.83 -32.98
N VAL A 164 -19.98 -8.37 -32.00
CA VAL A 164 -18.76 -7.75 -31.47
C VAL A 164 -17.79 -7.65 -32.64
N VAL A 165 -17.61 -6.44 -33.17
CA VAL A 165 -16.64 -6.16 -34.24
C VAL A 165 -15.30 -6.72 -33.83
N SER A 166 -14.85 -7.76 -34.54
CA SER A 166 -13.58 -8.43 -34.26
C SER A 166 -12.45 -7.42 -34.35
N ARG A 167 -11.94 -6.99 -33.20
CA ARG A 167 -10.80 -6.09 -33.14
C ARG A 167 -9.63 -6.82 -33.76
N SER A 168 -9.03 -6.26 -34.82
CA SER A 168 -7.75 -6.75 -35.32
C SER A 168 -6.79 -6.85 -34.13
N PRO A 169 -6.09 -7.99 -33.95
CA PRO A 169 -5.34 -8.27 -32.72
C PRO A 169 -4.20 -7.25 -32.60
N SER A 170 -4.42 -6.25 -31.74
CA SER A 170 -3.48 -5.16 -31.54
C SER A 170 -2.33 -5.63 -30.66
N SER A 171 -1.39 -6.37 -31.26
CA SER A 171 -0.17 -6.92 -30.68
C SER A 171 0.83 -5.87 -30.17
N CYS A 172 0.39 -4.61 -30.03
CA CYS A 172 1.18 -3.53 -29.48
C CYS A 172 1.29 -3.66 -27.95
N TYR A 173 2.49 -3.56 -27.40
CA TYR A 173 2.75 -3.74 -25.97
C TYR A 173 1.91 -2.80 -25.08
N GLY A 174 1.72 -1.53 -25.48
CA GLY A 174 0.87 -0.59 -24.76
C GLY A 174 -0.62 -0.96 -24.81
N CYS A 175 -1.07 -1.61 -25.88
CA CYS A 175 -2.43 -2.12 -26.05
C CYS A 175 -2.69 -3.27 -25.07
N ALA A 176 -1.76 -4.24 -25.02
CA ALA A 176 -1.80 -5.35 -24.06
C ALA A 176 -1.71 -4.86 -22.60
N THR A 177 -0.80 -3.92 -22.30
CA THR A 177 -0.64 -3.35 -20.95
C THR A 177 -1.92 -2.62 -20.49
N THR A 178 -2.57 -1.87 -21.40
CA THR A 178 -3.85 -1.21 -21.12
C THR A 178 -4.97 -2.22 -20.87
N PHE A 179 -5.05 -3.27 -21.69
CA PHE A 179 -6.02 -4.36 -21.51
C PHE A 179 -5.83 -5.09 -20.16
N VAL A 180 -4.60 -5.44 -19.79
CA VAL A 180 -4.30 -6.05 -18.48
C VAL A 180 -4.71 -5.12 -17.33
N THR A 181 -4.41 -3.82 -17.43
CA THR A 181 -4.80 -2.84 -16.41
C THR A 181 -6.34 -2.77 -16.24
N GLN A 182 -7.08 -2.76 -17.35
CA GLN A 182 -8.55 -2.79 -17.33
C GLN A 182 -9.11 -4.12 -16.79
N CYS A 183 -8.44 -5.26 -17.07
CA CYS A 183 -8.80 -6.54 -16.48
C CYS A 183 -8.61 -6.53 -14.96
N LEU A 184 -7.52 -5.96 -14.44
CA LEU A 184 -7.31 -5.81 -13.00
C LEU A 184 -8.36 -4.90 -12.33
N GLU A 185 -8.82 -3.85 -13.02
CA GLU A 185 -9.94 -3.01 -12.54
C GLU A 185 -11.25 -3.81 -12.45
N ILE A 186 -11.57 -4.56 -13.50
CA ILE A 186 -12.77 -5.44 -13.55
C ILE A 186 -12.68 -6.53 -12.48
N PHE A 187 -11.52 -7.17 -12.31
CA PHE A 187 -11.31 -8.20 -11.28
C PHE A 187 -11.48 -7.66 -9.86
N GLN A 188 -11.09 -6.41 -9.57
CA GLN A 188 -11.33 -5.75 -8.28
C GLN A 188 -12.82 -5.45 -8.00
N VAL A 189 -13.67 -5.44 -9.04
CA VAL A 189 -15.13 -5.40 -8.89
C VAL A 189 -15.69 -6.82 -8.74
N LEU A 190 -15.27 -7.77 -9.59
CA LEU A 190 -15.77 -9.15 -9.56
C LEU A 190 -15.41 -9.92 -8.28
N SER A 191 -14.29 -9.59 -7.61
CA SER A 191 -13.92 -10.17 -6.31
C SER A 191 -14.93 -9.89 -5.20
N LYS A 192 -15.76 -8.84 -5.34
CA LYS A 192 -16.86 -8.50 -4.41
C LYS A 192 -18.08 -9.41 -4.58
N HIS A 193 -18.21 -10.12 -5.70
CA HIS A 193 -19.35 -10.97 -6.02
C HIS A 193 -19.00 -12.45 -5.79
N SER A 194 -19.50 -13.06 -4.71
CA SER A 194 -19.09 -14.41 -4.25
C SER A 194 -19.15 -15.50 -5.33
N ASN A 195 -20.13 -15.46 -6.23
CA ASN A 195 -20.25 -16.44 -7.33
C ASN A 195 -19.13 -16.29 -8.37
N SER A 196 -18.92 -15.06 -8.87
CA SER A 196 -17.84 -14.73 -9.80
C SER A 196 -16.47 -14.98 -9.18
N LYS A 197 -16.31 -14.65 -7.89
CA LYS A 197 -15.11 -14.93 -7.09
C LYS A 197 -14.74 -16.41 -7.13
N LYS A 198 -15.69 -17.30 -6.77
CA LYS A 198 -15.49 -18.75 -6.78
C LYS A 198 -15.20 -19.31 -8.17
N GLN A 199 -15.89 -18.81 -9.21
CA GLN A 199 -15.66 -19.24 -10.59
C GLN A 199 -14.26 -18.86 -11.10
N LEU A 200 -13.77 -17.64 -10.80
CA LEU A 200 -12.45 -17.18 -11.22
C LEU A 200 -11.31 -17.86 -10.42
N VAL A 201 -11.52 -18.13 -9.12
CA VAL A 201 -10.58 -18.95 -8.34
C VAL A 201 -10.51 -20.38 -8.91
N ALA A 202 -11.66 -21.00 -9.24
CA ALA A 202 -11.70 -22.31 -9.87
C ALA A 202 -11.09 -22.34 -11.28
N SER A 203 -11.10 -21.22 -12.02
CA SER A 203 -10.42 -21.08 -13.32
C SER A 203 -8.94 -20.68 -13.20
N GLY A 204 -8.33 -20.76 -12.02
CA GLY A 204 -6.89 -20.55 -11.83
C GLY A 204 -6.42 -19.09 -11.85
N ILE A 205 -7.29 -18.11 -11.57
CA ILE A 205 -6.90 -16.69 -11.61
C ILE A 205 -5.77 -16.35 -10.62
N LEU A 206 -5.70 -17.06 -9.48
CA LEU A 206 -4.68 -16.85 -8.46
C LEU A 206 -3.26 -17.21 -8.97
N THR A 207 -3.13 -18.31 -9.70
CA THR A 207 -1.87 -18.72 -10.36
C THR A 207 -1.46 -17.73 -11.44
N GLU A 208 -2.37 -17.34 -12.33
CA GLU A 208 -2.08 -16.42 -13.44
C GLU A 208 -1.68 -15.01 -12.94
N LEU A 209 -2.36 -14.51 -11.90
CA LEU A 209 -2.01 -13.23 -11.28
C LEU A 209 -0.67 -13.29 -10.54
N PHE A 210 -0.39 -14.40 -9.84
CA PHE A 210 0.86 -14.59 -9.09
C PHE A 210 2.08 -14.83 -9.98
N GLU A 211 1.96 -15.62 -11.05
CA GLU A 211 3.11 -15.96 -11.89
C GLU A 211 3.48 -14.81 -12.85
N ASN A 212 2.48 -14.15 -13.44
CA ASN A 212 2.71 -13.08 -14.43
C ASN A 212 2.49 -11.67 -13.88
N ASN A 213 1.33 -11.39 -13.29
CA ASN A 213 0.83 -10.01 -13.16
C ASN A 213 1.42 -9.22 -11.99
N ILE A 214 1.87 -9.86 -10.90
CA ILE A 214 2.63 -9.16 -9.84
C ILE A 214 4.07 -8.84 -10.27
N HIS A 215 4.61 -9.52 -11.29
CA HIS A 215 5.98 -9.34 -11.76
C HIS A 215 6.10 -8.34 -12.91
N GLN A 216 5.12 -8.31 -13.82
CA GLN A 216 5.17 -7.55 -15.07
C GLN A 216 4.47 -6.18 -15.00
N GLY A 217 4.92 -5.23 -15.83
CA GLY A 217 4.29 -3.91 -15.94
C GLY A 217 4.69 -2.88 -14.87
N PRO A 218 4.03 -1.70 -14.85
CA PRO A 218 4.39 -0.59 -13.96
C PRO A 218 4.09 -0.91 -12.49
N LYS A 219 4.75 -0.19 -11.55
CA LYS A 219 4.57 -0.37 -10.10
C LYS A 219 3.10 -0.30 -9.65
N SER A 220 2.28 0.53 -10.30
CA SER A 220 0.84 0.62 -10.06
C SER A 220 0.09 -0.67 -10.42
N ALA A 221 0.31 -1.22 -11.62
CA ALA A 221 -0.32 -2.47 -12.07
C ALA A 221 0.08 -3.65 -11.18
N ARG A 222 1.36 -3.74 -10.79
CA ARG A 222 1.86 -4.81 -9.91
C ARG A 222 1.29 -4.74 -8.49
N ALA A 223 1.12 -3.53 -7.95
CA ALA A 223 0.41 -3.32 -6.68
C ALA A 223 -1.08 -3.65 -6.80
N GLN A 224 -1.73 -3.29 -7.92
CA GLN A 224 -3.13 -3.61 -8.18
C GLN A 224 -3.35 -5.13 -8.33
N ALA A 225 -2.44 -5.85 -8.99
CA ALA A 225 -2.48 -7.30 -9.10
C ALA A 225 -2.42 -7.99 -7.72
N ARG A 226 -1.63 -7.46 -6.78
CA ARG A 226 -1.61 -7.95 -5.39
C ARG A 226 -2.87 -7.61 -4.61
N ALA A 227 -3.39 -6.39 -4.74
CA ALA A 227 -4.68 -6.01 -4.13
C ALA A 227 -5.83 -6.91 -4.62
N VAL A 228 -5.82 -7.26 -5.90
CA VAL A 228 -6.76 -8.23 -6.51
C VAL A 228 -6.54 -9.64 -5.93
N LEU A 229 -5.29 -10.12 -5.80
CA LEU A 229 -4.98 -11.41 -5.16
C LEU A 229 -5.47 -11.46 -3.70
N CYS A 230 -5.24 -10.41 -2.92
CA CYS A 230 -5.75 -10.29 -1.54
C CYS A 230 -7.27 -10.42 -1.54
N ALA A 231 -7.96 -9.61 -2.36
CA ALA A 231 -9.42 -9.59 -2.48
C ALA A 231 -10.02 -10.91 -3.00
N PHE A 232 -9.30 -11.71 -3.81
CA PHE A 232 -9.74 -13.07 -4.15
C PHE A 232 -9.52 -14.08 -3.00
N SER A 233 -8.54 -13.86 -2.12
CA SER A 233 -8.27 -14.76 -0.99
C SER A 233 -9.20 -14.55 0.21
N GLU A 234 -9.67 -13.32 0.44
CA GLU A 234 -10.55 -12.97 1.59
C GLU A 234 -11.78 -13.87 1.68
N GLY A 235 -11.99 -14.54 2.81
CA GLY A 235 -13.19 -15.38 3.02
C GLY A 235 -13.20 -16.75 2.33
N ASP A 236 -12.12 -17.17 1.64
CA ASP A 236 -12.03 -18.49 1.00
C ASP A 236 -10.75 -19.25 1.43
N LEU A 237 -10.93 -20.32 2.21
CA LEU A 237 -9.85 -21.16 2.72
C LEU A 237 -9.01 -21.84 1.61
N ASN A 238 -9.63 -22.19 0.48
CA ASN A 238 -8.93 -22.81 -0.63
C ASN A 238 -8.08 -21.77 -1.36
N ALA A 239 -8.61 -20.58 -1.58
CA ALA A 239 -7.88 -19.45 -2.17
C ALA A 239 -6.68 -19.04 -1.29
N VAL A 240 -6.86 -18.92 0.03
CA VAL A 240 -5.76 -18.64 0.97
C VAL A 240 -4.72 -19.76 0.95
N SER A 241 -5.16 -21.03 0.97
CA SER A 241 -4.24 -22.18 0.89
C SER A 241 -3.43 -22.17 -0.40
N GLN A 242 -4.06 -21.95 -1.56
CA GLN A 242 -3.38 -21.87 -2.86
C GLN A 242 -2.36 -20.72 -2.89
N LEU A 243 -2.76 -19.52 -2.46
CA LEU A 243 -1.90 -18.34 -2.47
C LEU A 243 -0.70 -18.49 -1.51
N ASN A 244 -0.92 -19.02 -0.31
CA ASN A 244 0.12 -19.36 0.65
C ASN A 244 1.13 -20.35 0.06
N ASN A 245 0.64 -21.41 -0.60
CA ASN A 245 1.50 -22.42 -1.24
C ASN A 245 2.33 -21.84 -2.40
N LEU A 246 1.78 -20.90 -3.18
CA LEU A 246 2.50 -20.23 -4.27
C LEU A 246 3.65 -19.36 -3.75
N ILE A 247 3.35 -18.46 -2.80
CA ILE A 247 4.35 -17.61 -2.12
C ILE A 247 5.45 -18.50 -1.50
N GLN A 248 5.04 -19.54 -0.76
CA GLN A 248 5.98 -20.44 -0.08
C GLN A 248 6.92 -21.14 -1.07
N LYS A 249 6.39 -21.80 -2.12
CA LYS A 249 7.22 -22.49 -3.11
C LYS A 249 8.21 -21.55 -3.80
N LYS A 250 7.75 -20.36 -4.18
CA LYS A 250 8.56 -19.37 -4.89
C LYS A 250 9.70 -18.82 -4.03
N VAL A 251 9.43 -18.43 -2.78
CA VAL A 251 10.47 -17.91 -1.87
C VAL A 251 11.43 -19.03 -1.42
N LEU A 252 10.94 -20.25 -1.19
CA LEU A 252 11.82 -21.40 -0.87
C LEU A 252 12.75 -21.74 -2.04
N TYR A 253 12.25 -21.77 -3.29
CA TYR A 253 13.08 -21.99 -4.47
C TYR A 253 14.20 -20.93 -4.59
N CYS A 254 13.89 -19.66 -4.33
CA CYS A 254 14.89 -18.57 -4.31
C CYS A 254 15.89 -18.69 -3.14
N LEU A 255 15.51 -19.27 -1.99
CA LEU A 255 16.43 -19.57 -0.89
C LEU A 255 17.36 -20.75 -1.21
N GLU A 256 16.86 -21.80 -1.87
CA GLU A 256 17.66 -22.95 -2.30
C GLU A 256 18.69 -22.52 -3.37
N HIS A 257 18.29 -21.66 -4.30
CA HIS A 257 19.11 -21.21 -5.44
C HIS A 257 19.78 -19.83 -5.20
N HIS A 258 19.96 -19.41 -3.94
CA HIS A 258 20.46 -18.08 -3.57
C HIS A 258 21.84 -17.72 -4.15
N ARG A 259 22.63 -18.70 -4.59
CA ARG A 259 23.98 -18.52 -5.18
C ARG A 259 23.96 -18.21 -6.67
N SER A 260 22.83 -18.43 -7.34
CA SER A 260 22.68 -18.29 -8.80
C SER A 260 21.49 -17.40 -9.20
N MET A 261 20.84 -16.76 -8.23
CA MET A 261 19.64 -15.93 -8.41
C MET A 261 19.77 -14.62 -7.61
N ASP A 262 19.41 -13.48 -8.21
CA ASP A 262 19.27 -12.23 -7.47
C ASP A 262 17.97 -12.25 -6.64
N ILE A 263 18.11 -12.64 -5.37
CA ILE A 263 17.03 -12.67 -4.37
C ILE A 263 16.34 -11.30 -4.24
N ALA A 264 17.10 -10.20 -4.30
CA ALA A 264 16.60 -8.85 -4.06
C ALA A 264 15.57 -8.42 -5.12
N VAL A 265 15.65 -8.99 -6.32
CA VAL A 265 14.66 -8.86 -7.40
C VAL A 265 13.65 -10.01 -7.36
N ALA A 266 14.12 -11.25 -7.19
CA ALA A 266 13.35 -12.47 -7.42
C ALA A 266 12.37 -12.88 -6.30
N THR A 267 12.36 -12.21 -5.14
CA THR A 267 11.34 -12.40 -4.08
C THR A 267 10.62 -11.10 -3.69
N ARG A 268 10.81 -10.02 -4.45
CA ARG A 268 10.41 -8.67 -4.04
C ARG A 268 8.90 -8.50 -3.93
N GLU A 269 8.16 -8.97 -4.94
CA GLU A 269 6.73 -8.71 -5.04
C GLU A 269 5.92 -9.77 -4.26
N GLU A 270 6.52 -10.93 -4.03
CA GLU A 270 6.01 -12.02 -3.19
C GLU A 270 6.11 -11.68 -1.71
N MET A 271 7.20 -11.05 -1.27
CA MET A 271 7.33 -10.58 0.12
C MET A 271 6.46 -9.35 0.39
N LEU A 272 6.20 -8.50 -0.62
CA LEU A 272 5.17 -7.46 -0.55
C LEU A 272 3.77 -8.07 -0.47
N LEU A 273 3.45 -9.05 -1.32
CA LEU A 273 2.18 -9.78 -1.29
C LEU A 273 1.96 -10.48 0.05
N LEU A 274 2.97 -11.13 0.61
CA LEU A 274 2.89 -11.78 1.92
C LEU A 274 2.57 -10.76 3.04
N SER A 275 3.13 -9.55 2.96
CA SER A 275 2.85 -8.46 3.90
C SER A 275 1.42 -7.91 3.76
N GLU A 276 0.96 -7.69 2.53
CA GLU A 276 -0.39 -7.24 2.21
C GLU A 276 -1.44 -8.28 2.64
N VAL A 277 -1.23 -9.56 2.30
CA VAL A 277 -2.10 -10.70 2.67
C VAL A 277 -2.13 -10.94 4.18
N CYS A 278 -1.00 -10.78 4.90
CA CYS A 278 -0.97 -10.88 6.36
C CYS A 278 -1.61 -9.66 7.07
N SER A 279 -1.84 -8.55 6.36
CA SER A 279 -2.53 -7.37 6.90
C SER A 279 -4.06 -7.47 6.80
N SER A 280 -4.61 -8.41 6.01
CA SER A 280 -6.05 -8.66 5.92
C SER A 280 -6.63 -9.23 7.22
N THR A 281 -7.58 -8.52 7.80
CA THR A 281 -8.26 -8.88 9.06
C THR A 281 -9.39 -9.90 8.81
N ASP A 282 -9.06 -11.18 8.77
CA ASP A 282 -10.04 -12.28 8.72
C ASP A 282 -9.63 -13.48 9.59
N GLU A 283 -10.44 -14.54 9.60
CA GLU A 283 -10.22 -15.76 10.39
C GLU A 283 -8.97 -16.56 9.95
N PHE A 284 -8.39 -16.29 8.79
CA PHE A 284 -7.29 -17.06 8.21
C PHE A 284 -5.89 -16.51 8.53
N TRP A 285 -5.79 -15.44 9.33
CA TRP A 285 -4.53 -14.83 9.79
C TRP A 285 -3.47 -15.85 10.25
N GLU A 286 -3.87 -16.88 11.00
CA GLU A 286 -2.94 -17.89 11.53
C GLU A 286 -2.33 -18.73 10.39
N SER A 287 -3.10 -19.04 9.35
CA SER A 287 -2.61 -19.82 8.19
C SER A 287 -1.53 -19.06 7.42
N ARG A 288 -1.65 -17.73 7.33
CA ARG A 288 -0.71 -16.83 6.65
C ARG A 288 0.55 -16.63 7.49
N LEU A 289 0.41 -16.33 8.78
CA LEU A 289 1.57 -16.20 9.69
C LEU A 289 2.36 -17.51 9.82
N ARG A 290 1.74 -18.69 9.73
CA ARG A 290 2.46 -19.98 9.65
C ARG A 290 3.44 -20.01 8.48
N VAL A 291 3.09 -19.44 7.31
CA VAL A 291 4.03 -19.30 6.18
C VAL A 291 5.17 -18.34 6.52
N VAL A 292 4.87 -17.19 7.11
CA VAL A 292 5.88 -16.19 7.54
C VAL A 292 6.91 -16.82 8.48
N PHE A 293 6.47 -17.58 9.50
CA PHE A 293 7.37 -18.30 10.41
C PHE A 293 8.16 -19.42 9.70
N GLN A 294 7.56 -20.15 8.76
CA GLN A 294 8.27 -21.18 7.99
C GLN A 294 9.35 -20.60 7.07
N LEU A 295 9.08 -19.45 6.44
CA LEU A 295 10.07 -18.72 5.62
C LEU A 295 11.16 -18.10 6.49
N LEU A 296 10.82 -17.52 7.65
CA LEU A 296 11.79 -17.00 8.63
C LEU A 296 12.75 -18.09 9.12
N PHE A 297 12.24 -19.21 9.64
CA PHE A 297 13.09 -20.26 10.19
C PHE A 297 13.89 -21.03 9.13
N THR A 298 13.42 -21.06 7.87
CA THR A 298 14.19 -21.64 6.76
C THR A 298 15.27 -20.68 6.25
N SER A 299 14.97 -19.38 6.11
CA SER A 299 15.97 -18.38 5.67
C SER A 299 17.10 -18.17 6.69
N ILE A 300 16.80 -18.19 7.99
CA ILE A 300 17.83 -18.18 9.04
C ILE A 300 18.79 -19.37 8.91
N LYS A 301 18.28 -20.57 8.62
CA LYS A 301 19.10 -21.78 8.39
C LYS A 301 19.90 -21.73 7.08
N ALA A 302 19.33 -21.16 6.02
CA ALA A 302 19.98 -21.03 4.71
C ALA A 302 21.18 -20.06 4.75
N GLY A 303 21.07 -18.99 5.57
CA GLY A 303 22.19 -18.12 5.88
C GLY A 303 21.75 -16.74 6.38
N SER A 304 21.58 -16.59 7.70
CA SER A 304 21.44 -15.26 8.33
C SER A 304 22.66 -14.35 8.13
N SER A 305 23.79 -14.91 7.68
CA SER A 305 25.02 -14.22 7.30
C SER A 305 25.05 -13.71 5.84
N HIS A 306 24.03 -13.99 5.02
CA HIS A 306 24.00 -13.59 3.61
C HIS A 306 23.18 -12.29 3.42
N PRO A 307 23.80 -11.14 3.08
CA PRO A 307 23.14 -9.82 3.11
C PRO A 307 21.80 -9.74 2.36
N ALA A 308 21.70 -10.39 1.19
CA ALA A 308 20.46 -10.41 0.41
C ALA A 308 19.33 -11.25 1.05
N ILE A 309 19.67 -12.34 1.78
CA ILE A 309 18.68 -13.15 2.50
C ILE A 309 18.22 -12.40 3.75
N SER A 310 19.16 -11.75 4.44
CA SER A 310 18.85 -10.96 5.63
C SER A 310 17.92 -9.78 5.30
N GLU A 311 18.27 -8.94 4.32
CA GLU A 311 17.51 -7.70 4.06
C GLU A 311 16.21 -7.93 3.27
N HIS A 312 16.12 -8.99 2.43
CA HIS A 312 14.96 -9.19 1.54
C HIS A 312 14.04 -10.36 1.90
N ILE A 313 14.41 -11.25 2.84
CA ILE A 313 13.55 -12.35 3.30
C ILE A 313 13.37 -12.34 4.83
N ILE A 314 14.46 -12.32 5.60
CA ILE A 314 14.40 -12.34 7.07
C ILE A 314 13.76 -11.05 7.59
N LEU A 315 14.23 -9.89 7.16
CA LEU A 315 13.73 -8.59 7.62
C LEU A 315 12.22 -8.38 7.34
N PRO A 316 11.68 -8.62 6.13
CA PRO A 316 10.24 -8.52 5.90
C PRO A 316 9.43 -9.52 6.73
N CYS A 317 9.91 -10.76 6.94
CA CYS A 317 9.24 -11.71 7.84
C CYS A 317 9.16 -11.17 9.27
N LEU A 318 10.27 -10.63 9.80
CA LEU A 318 10.30 -10.04 11.14
C LEU A 318 9.36 -8.84 11.26
N ARG A 319 9.26 -7.99 10.24
CA ARG A 319 8.32 -6.85 10.20
C ARG A 319 6.87 -7.30 10.26
N ILE A 320 6.49 -8.32 9.48
CA ILE A 320 5.12 -8.87 9.48
C ILE A 320 4.79 -9.47 10.85
N ILE A 321 5.73 -10.19 11.48
CA ILE A 321 5.56 -10.75 12.83
C ILE A 321 5.47 -9.62 13.88
N SER A 322 6.29 -8.57 13.76
CA SER A 322 6.26 -7.40 14.65
C SER A 322 4.91 -6.68 14.56
N GLN A 323 4.43 -6.39 13.35
CA GLN A 323 3.11 -5.80 13.08
C GLN A 323 1.99 -6.67 13.68
N ALA A 324 2.01 -7.99 13.47
CA ALA A 324 1.04 -8.91 14.08
C ALA A 324 1.15 -9.01 15.62
N CYS A 325 2.25 -8.57 16.22
CA CYS A 325 2.43 -8.46 17.67
C CYS A 325 2.13 -7.07 18.23
N THR A 326 1.99 -6.03 17.39
CA THR A 326 1.55 -4.71 17.86
C THR A 326 0.07 -4.76 18.23
N PRO A 327 -0.32 -4.31 19.44
CA PRO A 327 -1.73 -4.15 19.76
C PRO A 327 -2.33 -3.01 18.91
N PRO A 328 -3.61 -3.09 18.50
CA PRO A 328 -4.29 -1.94 17.91
C PRO A 328 -4.24 -0.77 18.90
N LYS A 329 -3.99 0.44 18.39
CA LYS A 329 -4.05 1.65 19.20
C LYS A 329 -5.50 1.82 19.69
N PRO A 330 -5.74 2.24 20.94
CA PRO A 330 -7.08 2.64 21.36
C PRO A 330 -7.47 3.91 20.60
N ASP A 331 -8.61 3.89 19.92
CA ASP A 331 -9.07 4.98 19.07
C ASP A 331 -9.41 6.24 19.90
N LEU A 332 -8.52 7.23 19.87
CA LEU A 332 -8.80 8.59 20.33
C LEU A 332 -9.66 9.32 19.28
N LEU A 333 -10.95 8.96 19.23
CA LEU A 333 -12.07 9.67 18.59
C LEU A 333 -11.64 10.79 17.61
N GLU A 334 -11.21 10.41 16.41
CA GLU A 334 -10.94 11.38 15.34
C GLU A 334 -12.26 12.03 14.91
N LYS A 335 -12.49 13.26 15.38
CA LYS A 335 -13.55 14.11 14.82
C LYS A 335 -13.14 14.56 13.42
N GLU A 336 -13.92 14.15 12.43
CA GLU A 336 -13.83 14.70 11.08
C GLU A 336 -14.07 16.22 11.09
N THR A 337 -13.05 17.01 10.74
CA THR A 337 -13.24 18.38 10.25
C THR A 337 -12.32 18.64 9.06
N VAL A 338 -12.90 18.66 7.86
CA VAL A 338 -12.21 19.02 6.61
C VAL A 338 -12.00 20.54 6.57
N GLY A 339 -10.74 21.01 6.49
CA GLY A 339 -10.45 22.45 6.41
C GLY A 339 -8.98 22.81 6.14
N LYS A 340 -8.72 23.47 5.01
CA LYS A 340 -7.45 24.10 4.59
C LYS A 340 -6.89 25.03 5.71
N SER A 341 -5.60 25.35 5.84
CA SER A 341 -4.62 25.66 4.78
C SER A 341 -3.17 25.85 5.32
N SER A 342 -2.22 25.97 4.39
CA SER A 342 -0.97 26.76 4.47
C SER A 342 0.21 26.27 5.34
N GLN A 343 1.37 26.14 4.68
CA GLN A 343 2.71 26.11 5.29
C GLN A 343 3.31 27.52 5.36
N ILE A 344 4.22 27.79 6.31
CA ILE A 344 5.63 28.26 6.11
C ILE A 344 6.23 28.67 7.50
N PRO A 345 7.54 28.50 7.76
CA PRO A 345 8.06 28.41 9.13
C PRO A 345 8.94 29.59 9.61
N SER A 346 9.20 29.61 10.92
CA SER A 346 10.29 30.35 11.58
C SER A 346 11.09 29.35 12.44
N LEU A 347 12.33 29.01 12.09
CA LEU A 347 13.60 29.69 12.46
C LEU A 347 14.17 29.20 13.80
N LYS A 348 15.48 28.93 13.80
CA LYS A 348 16.30 28.70 15.01
C LYS A 348 16.75 30.04 15.59
N ASP A 349 17.18 30.05 16.85
CA ASP A 349 18.62 30.20 17.16
C ASP A 349 18.93 29.71 18.59
N ASP A 350 20.21 29.56 18.91
CA ASP A 350 20.74 28.69 19.97
C ASP A 350 21.20 29.43 21.26
N SER A 351 21.24 28.69 22.39
CA SER A 351 22.05 28.96 23.61
C SER A 351 21.65 30.17 24.49
N SER A 352 21.84 30.23 25.82
CA SER A 352 22.39 29.35 26.88
C SER A 352 21.75 29.77 28.25
N SER A 353 22.15 29.45 29.48
CA SER A 353 23.25 28.69 30.13
C SER A 353 22.87 28.31 31.60
N SER A 354 23.77 27.63 32.32
CA SER A 354 23.94 27.60 33.81
C SER A 354 22.77 27.22 34.74
N ALA A 355 22.91 26.07 35.39
CA ALA A 355 22.53 25.82 36.81
C ALA A 355 23.67 26.37 37.73
N PRO A 356 23.64 26.33 39.11
CA PRO A 356 22.89 25.42 40.00
C PRO A 356 22.27 26.06 41.28
N GLY A 357 21.68 25.23 42.16
CA GLY A 357 21.28 25.65 43.52
C GLY A 357 20.65 24.52 44.37
N SER A 358 21.36 24.08 45.41
CA SER A 358 20.81 23.34 46.58
C SER A 358 20.35 24.39 47.63
N VAL A 359 19.61 24.17 48.73
CA VAL A 359 19.58 23.10 49.74
C VAL A 359 18.17 23.00 50.38
N ALA A 360 17.98 22.02 51.26
CA ALA A 360 16.87 21.72 52.19
C ALA A 360 16.28 22.94 53.00
N ALA A 361 15.23 22.83 53.84
CA ALA A 361 14.87 21.69 54.71
C ALA A 361 13.47 21.76 55.38
N THR A 362 13.14 20.67 56.11
CA THR A 362 12.32 20.60 57.37
C THR A 362 10.80 20.93 57.30
N VAL A 363 9.88 20.30 58.07
CA VAL A 363 9.98 19.18 59.05
C VAL A 363 8.66 18.38 59.18
N ASN A 364 8.74 17.22 59.87
CA ASN A 364 7.72 16.33 60.48
C ASN A 364 6.30 16.89 60.77
N GLY A 365 5.22 16.11 60.91
CA GLY A 365 5.05 14.64 60.85
C GLY A 365 4.02 14.09 61.88
N ASN A 366 3.65 12.81 61.74
CA ASN A 366 2.82 11.96 62.65
C ASN A 366 1.27 12.04 62.68
N LYS A 367 0.66 11.05 62.00
CA LYS A 367 -0.28 10.00 62.50
C LYS A 367 -1.76 10.27 62.90
N SER A 368 -2.55 9.25 62.56
CA SER A 368 -3.84 8.74 63.14
C SER A 368 -5.15 9.52 62.92
N ALA A 369 -6.15 8.78 62.40
CA ALA A 369 -7.58 9.10 62.48
C ALA A 369 -8.18 8.66 63.83
N PRO A 370 -9.43 9.03 64.17
CA PRO A 370 -10.56 8.13 63.85
C PRO A 370 -11.83 8.86 63.30
N GLU A 371 -13.02 8.35 63.59
CA GLU A 371 -14.24 8.39 62.75
C GLU A 371 -15.42 9.26 63.27
N PHE A 372 -16.35 9.58 62.35
CA PHE A 372 -17.80 9.87 62.52
C PHE A 372 -18.25 11.03 63.46
N LEU A 373 -19.14 11.95 63.04
CA LEU A 373 -20.58 11.67 62.92
C LEU A 373 -21.37 12.60 61.95
N GLU A 374 -22.49 12.04 61.49
CA GLU A 374 -23.48 12.42 60.48
C GLU A 374 -24.32 13.70 60.68
N ARG A 375 -24.98 14.15 59.58
CA ARG A 375 -26.44 14.44 59.60
C ARG A 375 -27.11 14.25 58.23
N ASN A 376 -28.19 13.46 58.22
CA ASN A 376 -29.10 13.18 57.07
C ASN A 376 -30.26 14.22 57.05
N TRP A 377 -31.22 14.32 56.10
CA TRP A 377 -31.85 13.43 55.10
C TRP A 377 -32.10 14.23 53.78
N ASP A 378 -32.59 13.72 52.63
CA ASP A 378 -33.75 12.82 52.43
C ASP A 378 -33.83 12.20 51.01
N GLY A 379 -34.68 11.16 50.83
CA GLY A 379 -35.28 10.81 49.52
C GLY A 379 -34.77 9.59 48.72
N THR A 380 -35.49 8.47 48.83
CA THR A 380 -35.71 7.43 47.78
C THR A 380 -34.68 6.29 47.58
N GLN A 381 -35.13 5.06 47.90
CA GLN A 381 -34.64 3.72 47.50
C GLN A 381 -33.15 3.38 47.75
N LYS A 382 -32.92 2.58 48.79
CA LYS A 382 -31.60 1.97 49.12
C LYS A 382 -31.18 0.92 48.08
N ALA A 383 -30.32 1.30 47.15
CA ALA A 383 -29.28 0.39 46.68
C ALA A 383 -28.28 0.17 47.84
N GLN A 384 -27.85 -1.07 48.07
CA GLN A 384 -26.72 -1.33 48.96
C GLN A 384 -25.43 -1.09 48.17
N ASP A 385 -24.61 -0.13 48.61
CA ASP A 385 -23.26 0.06 48.05
C ASP A 385 -22.36 -1.11 48.45
N ILE A 386 -22.36 -2.14 47.61
CA ILE A 386 -21.48 -3.30 47.74
C ILE A 386 -20.08 -2.87 47.34
N GLN A 387 -19.23 -2.65 48.34
CA GLN A 387 -17.82 -2.27 48.19
C GLN A 387 -17.13 -3.08 47.08
N LEU A 388 -16.62 -2.39 46.07
CA LEU A 388 -16.00 -3.00 44.90
C LEU A 388 -14.73 -3.76 45.31
N LEU A 389 -14.79 -5.10 45.17
CA LEU A 389 -13.75 -6.12 45.32
C LEU A 389 -12.42 -5.64 45.94
N SER A 390 -12.17 -6.01 47.21
CA SER A 390 -10.94 -5.58 47.89
C SER A 390 -9.68 -6.06 47.18
N TYR A 391 -8.64 -5.22 47.19
CA TYR A 391 -7.36 -5.47 46.50
C TYR A 391 -6.74 -6.84 46.87
N LEU A 392 -6.88 -7.25 48.14
CA LEU A 392 -6.40 -8.53 48.66
C LEU A 392 -7.17 -9.76 48.16
N GLU A 393 -8.43 -9.63 47.69
CA GLU A 393 -9.11 -10.72 46.97
C GLU A 393 -8.63 -10.79 45.50
N TRP A 394 -8.46 -9.63 44.85
CA TRP A 394 -8.01 -9.55 43.45
C TRP A 394 -6.57 -10.08 43.28
N GLU A 395 -5.65 -9.69 44.16
CA GLU A 395 -4.26 -10.19 44.20
C GLU A 395 -4.19 -11.71 44.37
N LYS A 396 -5.13 -12.29 45.12
CA LYS A 396 -5.29 -13.76 45.29
C LYS A 396 -6.03 -14.43 44.13
N GLY A 397 -6.25 -13.71 43.02
CA GLY A 397 -6.80 -14.23 41.78
C GLY A 397 -8.33 -14.22 41.68
N ALA A 398 -9.05 -13.55 42.58
CA ALA A 398 -10.50 -13.40 42.45
C ALA A 398 -10.85 -12.54 41.22
N SER A 399 -11.76 -13.04 40.40
CA SER A 399 -12.14 -12.37 39.15
C SER A 399 -13.50 -11.69 39.24
N TYR A 400 -13.79 -10.77 38.31
CA TYR A 400 -15.14 -10.22 38.12
C TYR A 400 -16.21 -11.33 37.93
N LEU A 401 -15.85 -12.50 37.40
CA LEU A 401 -16.74 -13.66 37.26
C LEU A 401 -17.03 -14.37 38.60
N ASP A 402 -16.26 -14.12 39.66
CA ASP A 402 -16.53 -14.60 41.02
C ASP A 402 -17.49 -13.64 41.73
N PHE A 403 -17.32 -12.33 41.55
CA PHE A 403 -18.31 -11.30 41.92
C PHE A 403 -19.66 -11.54 41.24
N VAL A 404 -19.70 -11.71 39.91
CA VAL A 404 -20.94 -11.99 39.16
C VAL A 404 -21.57 -13.31 39.65
N ARG A 405 -20.79 -14.35 39.98
CA ARG A 405 -21.34 -15.59 40.58
C ARG A 405 -21.92 -15.39 41.98
N ARG A 406 -21.35 -14.50 42.80
CA ARG A 406 -21.91 -14.12 44.11
C ARG A 406 -23.26 -13.40 43.94
N GLN A 407 -23.33 -12.38 43.06
CA GLN A 407 -24.61 -11.73 42.73
C GLN A 407 -25.63 -12.71 42.13
N TYR A 408 -25.23 -13.57 41.19
CA TYR A 408 -26.13 -14.54 40.55
C TYR A 408 -26.76 -15.51 41.56
N LYS A 409 -26.03 -15.91 42.63
CA LYS A 409 -26.62 -16.69 43.74
C LYS A 409 -27.66 -15.91 44.52
N VAL A 410 -27.42 -14.63 44.82
CA VAL A 410 -28.38 -13.75 45.51
C VAL A 410 -29.62 -13.51 44.64
N SER A 411 -29.45 -13.28 43.33
CA SER A 411 -30.57 -13.14 42.39
C SER A 411 -31.39 -14.42 42.21
N LEU A 412 -30.76 -15.61 42.28
CA LEU A 412 -31.46 -16.89 42.14
C LEU A 412 -32.39 -17.21 43.31
N ALA A 413 -32.11 -16.65 44.49
CA ALA A 413 -32.99 -16.77 45.66
C ALA A 413 -34.28 -15.92 45.53
N PHE A 414 -34.34 -14.98 44.57
CA PHE A 414 -35.37 -13.95 44.48
C PHE A 414 -36.26 -14.01 43.23
N LYS A 415 -36.09 -15.02 42.34
CA LYS A 415 -36.89 -15.15 41.11
C LYS A 415 -37.37 -16.58 40.86
N SER A 416 -38.68 -16.77 41.02
CA SER A 416 -39.43 -17.96 40.65
C SER A 416 -39.54 -18.14 39.12
N ALA A 417 -40.11 -19.28 38.72
CA ALA A 417 -40.28 -19.77 37.35
C ALA A 417 -40.45 -18.71 36.23
N GLY A 418 -39.58 -18.78 35.22
CA GLY A 418 -39.69 -18.01 33.97
C GLY A 418 -38.59 -18.39 32.97
N HIS A 419 -38.99 -18.64 31.72
CA HIS A 419 -38.18 -19.07 30.56
C HIS A 419 -36.67 -18.72 30.56
N LYS A 420 -35.81 -19.75 30.57
CA LYS A 420 -34.36 -19.62 30.27
C LYS A 420 -34.15 -19.58 28.75
N SER A 421 -33.57 -18.51 28.22
CA SER A 421 -33.43 -18.32 26.78
C SER A 421 -32.27 -19.14 26.17
N ARG A 422 -32.45 -19.57 24.92
CA ARG A 422 -31.52 -20.47 24.21
C ARG A 422 -30.13 -19.83 24.01
N THR A 423 -30.07 -18.50 23.87
CA THR A 423 -28.86 -17.69 23.68
C THR A 423 -27.86 -17.83 24.82
N GLN A 424 -28.33 -17.75 26.08
CA GLN A 424 -27.49 -17.83 27.28
C GLN A 424 -26.65 -19.13 27.35
N LYS A 425 -27.11 -20.21 26.70
CA LYS A 425 -26.37 -21.47 26.60
C LYS A 425 -25.19 -21.36 25.63
N TYR A 426 -25.32 -20.64 24.52
CA TYR A 426 -24.21 -20.43 23.57
C TYR A 426 -23.13 -19.54 24.17
N ASP A 427 -23.50 -18.43 24.81
CA ASP A 427 -22.55 -17.53 25.49
C ASP A 427 -21.79 -18.26 26.61
N TYR A 428 -22.51 -19.02 27.44
CA TYR A 428 -21.90 -19.87 28.47
C TYR A 428 -20.94 -20.91 27.89
N LEU A 429 -21.27 -21.55 26.75
CA LEU A 429 -20.41 -22.53 26.11
C LEU A 429 -19.17 -21.85 25.49
N ALA A 430 -19.34 -20.76 24.74
CA ALA A 430 -18.25 -19.98 24.18
C ALA A 430 -17.27 -19.51 25.29
N LEU A 431 -17.79 -18.94 26.38
CA LEU A 431 -16.99 -18.54 27.53
C LEU A 431 -16.32 -19.74 28.23
N LYS A 432 -17.02 -20.87 28.39
CA LYS A 432 -16.50 -22.09 29.03
C LYS A 432 -15.35 -22.72 28.22
N TYR A 433 -15.51 -22.82 26.91
CA TYR A 433 -14.46 -23.36 26.04
C TYR A 433 -13.34 -22.33 25.82
N GLY A 434 -13.64 -21.04 25.72
CA GLY A 434 -12.64 -19.95 25.70
C GLY A 434 -11.79 -19.89 26.96
N LEU A 435 -12.38 -20.03 28.15
CA LEU A 435 -11.64 -20.11 29.43
C LEU A 435 -10.91 -21.45 29.63
N LYS A 436 -11.34 -22.52 28.95
CA LYS A 436 -10.62 -23.82 28.93
C LYS A 436 -9.46 -23.80 27.93
N TRP A 437 -9.61 -23.09 26.81
CA TRP A 437 -8.54 -22.77 25.87
C TRP A 437 -7.52 -21.84 26.51
N LYS A 438 -7.93 -20.69 27.07
CA LYS A 438 -7.03 -19.76 27.80
C LYS A 438 -6.24 -20.47 28.89
N ARG A 439 -6.88 -21.33 29.70
CA ARG A 439 -6.15 -22.12 30.71
C ARG A 439 -5.18 -23.15 30.12
N ARG A 440 -5.45 -23.73 28.94
CA ARG A 440 -4.54 -24.68 28.27
C ARG A 440 -3.42 -23.99 27.49
N ALA A 441 -3.68 -22.82 26.91
CA ALA A 441 -2.72 -21.99 26.19
C ALA A 441 -1.78 -21.27 27.16
N CYS A 442 -2.32 -20.52 28.14
CA CYS A 442 -1.51 -19.76 29.10
C CYS A 442 -0.79 -20.64 30.14
N ALA A 443 -1.22 -21.87 30.39
CA ALA A 443 -0.44 -22.81 31.22
C ALA A 443 0.79 -23.36 30.48
N LYS A 444 0.77 -23.36 29.13
CA LYS A 444 1.95 -23.65 28.32
C LYS A 444 2.70 -22.36 28.04
N ASN A 445 3.59 -21.98 28.96
CA ASN A 445 4.57 -20.90 28.76
C ASN A 445 5.65 -21.32 27.73
N ASN A 446 5.23 -21.53 26.47
CA ASN A 446 6.10 -21.84 25.33
C ASN A 446 7.08 -20.70 24.99
N LEU A 447 7.01 -19.57 25.70
CA LEU A 447 7.98 -18.49 25.58
C LEU A 447 9.40 -18.99 25.88
N SER A 448 9.58 -20.02 26.71
CA SER A 448 10.91 -20.66 26.90
C SER A 448 11.51 -21.21 25.61
N SER A 449 10.70 -21.66 24.65
CA SER A 449 11.15 -22.13 23.33
C SER A 449 11.51 -20.99 22.37
N PHE A 450 11.08 -19.76 22.67
CA PHE A 450 11.51 -18.53 22.00
C PHE A 450 12.77 -17.99 22.68
N GLU A 451 12.70 -17.81 24.01
CA GLU A 451 13.78 -17.36 24.92
C GLU A 451 15.09 -18.15 24.75
N LEU A 452 15.02 -19.47 24.59
CA LEU A 452 16.18 -20.36 24.44
C LEU A 452 16.51 -20.71 22.97
N GLY A 453 15.86 -20.06 22.01
CA GLY A 453 16.09 -20.32 20.58
C GLY A 453 17.41 -19.70 20.10
N SER A 454 18.36 -20.51 19.63
CA SER A 454 19.63 -20.04 19.05
C SER A 454 19.46 -19.11 17.83
N TRP A 455 18.28 -19.15 17.20
CA TRP A 455 17.89 -18.21 16.15
C TRP A 455 17.67 -16.77 16.68
N VAL A 456 17.28 -16.59 17.94
CA VAL A 456 17.08 -15.27 18.55
C VAL A 456 18.41 -14.57 18.75
N SER A 457 19.38 -15.22 19.39
CA SER A 457 20.74 -14.68 19.52
C SER A 457 21.41 -14.49 18.14
N GLY A 458 21.19 -15.40 17.19
CA GLY A 458 21.68 -15.25 15.81
C GLY A 458 21.07 -14.09 15.00
N LEU A 459 19.94 -13.51 15.43
CA LEU A 459 19.36 -12.29 14.83
C LEU A 459 19.76 -11.03 15.59
N ILE A 460 19.73 -11.05 16.93
CA ILE A 460 20.17 -9.91 17.77
C ILE A 460 21.65 -9.60 17.53
N LEU A 461 22.47 -10.63 17.39
CA LEU A 461 23.91 -10.53 17.10
C LEU A 461 24.22 -10.56 15.59
N SER A 462 23.23 -10.29 14.73
CA SER A 462 23.44 -10.29 13.28
C SER A 462 24.37 -9.15 12.85
N ALA A 463 25.58 -9.51 12.43
CA ALA A 463 26.54 -8.59 11.84
C ALA A 463 26.13 -8.06 10.46
N CYS A 464 25.11 -8.66 9.82
CA CYS A 464 24.81 -8.44 8.41
C CYS A 464 23.72 -7.40 8.12
N SER A 465 22.89 -7.03 9.11
CA SER A 465 22.00 -5.86 8.97
C SER A 465 21.59 -5.24 10.31
N GLN A 466 21.73 -3.92 10.42
CA GLN A 466 21.26 -3.14 11.56
C GLN A 466 19.73 -3.09 11.64
N SER A 467 19.03 -3.19 10.50
CA SER A 467 17.57 -3.15 10.46
C SER A 467 17.00 -4.35 11.22
N ILE A 468 17.53 -5.56 10.98
CA ILE A 468 17.17 -6.79 11.71
C ILE A 468 17.36 -6.63 13.22
N ARG A 469 18.50 -6.09 13.66
CA ARG A 469 18.75 -5.83 15.09
C ARG A 469 17.67 -4.91 15.67
N SER A 470 17.34 -3.82 14.99
CA SER A 470 16.30 -2.88 15.44
C SER A 470 14.88 -3.48 15.47
N GLU A 471 14.48 -4.26 14.47
CA GLU A 471 13.16 -4.91 14.42
C GLU A 471 13.05 -6.03 15.46
N MET A 472 14.14 -6.78 15.70
CA MET A 472 14.16 -7.83 16.72
C MET A 472 14.08 -7.23 18.12
N CYS A 473 14.80 -6.13 18.39
CA CYS A 473 14.66 -5.37 19.64
C CYS A 473 13.25 -4.77 19.79
N MET A 474 12.60 -4.32 18.71
CA MET A 474 11.21 -3.86 18.73
C MET A 474 10.25 -5.00 19.11
N LEU A 475 10.33 -6.14 18.42
CA LEU A 475 9.52 -7.34 18.67
C LEU A 475 9.68 -7.84 20.11
N ILE A 476 10.92 -7.90 20.61
CA ILE A 476 11.24 -8.27 21.99
C ILE A 476 10.59 -7.31 22.99
N ASN A 477 10.69 -6.00 22.76
CA ASN A 477 10.05 -5.00 23.62
C ASN A 477 8.52 -5.12 23.60
N LEU A 478 7.89 -5.31 22.44
CA LEU A 478 6.44 -5.54 22.30
C LEU A 478 6.00 -6.77 23.08
N LEU A 479 6.70 -7.90 22.92
CA LEU A 479 6.37 -9.16 23.60
C LEU A 479 6.55 -9.06 25.13
N CYS A 480 7.53 -8.29 25.61
CA CYS A 480 7.83 -8.13 27.04
C CYS A 480 6.99 -7.05 27.74
N ALA A 481 6.59 -5.99 27.05
CA ALA A 481 5.69 -4.96 27.58
C ALA A 481 4.35 -5.53 28.07
N GLN A 482 3.91 -6.64 27.48
CA GLN A 482 2.67 -7.34 27.85
C GLN A 482 2.65 -7.92 29.28
N SER A 483 3.79 -8.09 29.97
CA SER A 483 3.81 -8.60 31.36
C SER A 483 5.18 -8.48 32.05
N PRO A 484 5.26 -8.04 33.32
CA PRO A 484 6.52 -7.81 34.02
C PRO A 484 7.39 -9.07 34.21
N SER A 485 6.77 -10.24 34.33
CA SER A 485 7.48 -11.53 34.45
C SER A 485 8.29 -11.91 33.21
N LYS A 486 7.82 -11.55 32.00
CA LYS A 486 8.60 -11.69 30.75
C LYS A 486 9.77 -10.71 30.73
N ARG A 487 9.55 -9.46 31.12
CA ARG A 487 10.59 -8.42 31.17
C ARG A 487 11.76 -8.83 32.08
N PHE A 488 11.48 -9.46 33.22
CA PHE A 488 12.53 -10.01 34.09
C PHE A 488 13.31 -11.17 33.45
N ARG A 489 12.63 -12.08 32.75
CA ARG A 489 13.30 -13.18 32.01
C ARG A 489 14.18 -12.68 30.88
N LEU A 490 13.70 -11.69 30.11
CA LEU A 490 14.49 -11.04 29.06
C LEU A 490 15.77 -10.45 29.63
N LEU A 491 15.71 -9.74 30.75
CA LEU A 491 16.90 -9.17 31.39
C LEU A 491 17.93 -10.25 31.74
N ASN A 492 17.49 -11.38 32.29
CA ASN A 492 18.38 -12.52 32.57
C ASN A 492 18.98 -13.14 31.30
N LEU A 493 18.25 -13.17 30.17
CA LEU A 493 18.75 -13.65 28.88
C LEU A 493 19.73 -12.68 28.23
N LEU A 494 19.46 -11.37 28.30
CA LEU A 494 20.39 -10.33 27.86
C LEU A 494 21.71 -10.40 28.65
N MET A 495 21.64 -10.58 29.97
CA MET A 495 22.83 -10.83 30.80
C MET A 495 23.58 -12.13 30.41
N ALA A 496 22.87 -13.17 29.97
CA ALA A 496 23.47 -14.41 29.48
C ALA A 496 24.02 -14.31 28.04
N TRP A 497 23.57 -13.34 27.24
CA TRP A 497 24.09 -13.05 25.89
C TRP A 497 25.19 -11.98 25.89
N LEU A 498 25.36 -11.23 26.99
CA LEU A 498 26.40 -10.21 27.15
C LEU A 498 27.86 -10.73 26.97
N PRO A 499 28.20 -12.00 27.28
CA PRO A 499 29.49 -12.57 26.91
C PRO A 499 29.63 -12.87 25.41
N LEU A 500 28.51 -13.09 24.71
CA LEU A 500 28.50 -13.39 23.27
C LEU A 500 28.64 -12.13 22.41
N THR A 501 28.17 -10.96 22.89
CA THR A 501 28.41 -9.66 22.25
C THR A 501 29.89 -9.29 22.17
N LEU A 502 30.74 -9.81 23.07
CA LEU A 502 32.19 -9.53 23.06
C LEU A 502 32.94 -10.17 21.87
N ASN A 503 32.39 -11.24 21.29
CA ASN A 503 32.96 -11.93 20.12
C ASN A 503 32.33 -11.47 18.79
N ALA A 504 31.30 -10.61 18.85
CA ALA A 504 30.72 -9.99 17.67
C ALA A 504 31.49 -8.68 17.38
N ALA A 505 31.90 -8.47 16.13
CA ALA A 505 32.77 -7.36 15.76
C ALA A 505 32.15 -5.98 16.09
N GLU A 506 33.01 -4.96 16.24
CA GLU A 506 32.67 -3.63 16.81
C GLU A 506 31.42 -2.96 16.20
N SER A 507 31.15 -3.19 14.91
CA SER A 507 29.94 -2.71 14.22
C SER A 507 28.61 -3.27 14.78
N THR A 508 28.66 -4.28 15.63
CA THR A 508 27.50 -4.86 16.34
C THR A 508 27.23 -4.21 17.70
N VAL A 509 28.19 -3.45 18.25
CA VAL A 509 28.14 -2.86 19.60
C VAL A 509 27.43 -1.50 19.61
N GLU A 510 27.29 -0.83 18.45
CA GLU A 510 26.50 0.39 18.35
C GLU A 510 24.98 0.12 18.43
N ARG A 511 24.42 0.51 19.58
CA ARG A 511 23.00 0.56 20.00
C ARG A 511 22.36 -0.75 20.47
#